data_AF-A0A7C7XDA9-F1
#
_entry.id   AF-A0A7C7XDA9-F1
#
_cell.length_a   1.000
_cell.length_b   1.000
_cell.length_c   1.000
_cell.angle_alpha   90.00
_cell.angle_beta   90.00
_cell.angle_gamma   90.00
#
_symmetry.space_group_name_H-M   'P 1'
#
loop_
_entity.id
_entity.type
_entity.pdbx_description
1 polymer ?
#
loop_
_entity_poly.entity_id
_entity_poly.type
_entity_poly.pdbx_seq_one_letter_code
_entity_poly.pdbx_strand_id
1 'polypeptide(L)'
;MVFGWLIRFLITVVLLRLAWKFLAGLAQGATTRPQVPPTKAVSLVRDPACGTYIDRSRAITLRHKGETHHFCSEDCRTGFQQGQRATAKGA
;
A
#
# COMPACT_ATOMS: atom_id res chain seq x y z
N MET A 1 33.94 33.75 -41.30
CA MET A 1 32.50 34.10 -41.37
C MET A 1 31.56 32.93 -41.02
N VAL A 2 31.88 31.66 -41.32
CA VAL A 2 31.01 30.49 -41.06
C VAL A 2 30.96 30.05 -39.57
N PHE A 3 32.09 30.16 -38.86
CA PHE A 3 32.17 29.78 -37.43
C PHE A 3 31.25 30.61 -36.53
N GLY A 4 31.05 31.89 -36.83
CA GLY A 4 30.14 32.75 -36.04
C GLY A 4 28.66 32.38 -36.20
N TRP A 5 28.28 31.81 -37.35
CA TRP A 5 26.92 31.31 -37.59
C TRP A 5 26.73 29.93 -36.95
N LEU A 6 27.76 29.07 -37.01
CA LEU A 6 27.76 27.76 -36.35
C LEU A 6 27.69 27.89 -34.82
N ILE A 7 28.44 28.83 -34.23
CA ILE A 7 28.42 29.10 -32.79
C ILE A 7 27.07 29.70 -32.39
N ARG A 8 26.53 30.66 -33.14
CA ARG A 8 25.18 31.20 -32.88
C ARG A 8 24.12 30.12 -32.96
N PHE A 9 24.16 29.26 -33.98
CA PHE A 9 23.22 28.15 -34.14
C PHE A 9 23.31 27.16 -32.97
N LEU A 10 24.53 26.78 -32.57
CA LEU A 10 24.75 25.93 -31.39
C LEU A 10 24.21 26.58 -30.11
N ILE A 11 24.48 27.86 -29.88
CA ILE A 11 23.96 28.59 -28.71
C ILE A 11 22.43 28.64 -28.74
N THR A 12 21.81 28.92 -29.89
CA THR A 12 20.35 28.95 -30.03
C THR A 12 19.74 27.58 -29.75
N VAL A 13 20.32 26.50 -30.27
CA VAL A 13 19.86 25.12 -30.01
C VAL A 13 20.02 24.75 -28.53
N VAL A 14 21.14 25.14 -27.91
CA VAL A 14 21.39 24.91 -26.47
C VAL A 14 20.37 25.68 -25.63
N LEU A 15 20.14 26.98 -25.91
CA LEU A 15 19.15 27.78 -25.20
C LEU A 15 17.73 27.23 -25.36
N LEU A 16 17.34 26.80 -26.57
CA LEU A 16 16.06 26.13 -26.81
C LEU A 16 15.93 24.84 -25.97
N ARG A 17 16.98 24.02 -25.92
CA ARG A 17 16.99 22.81 -25.07
C ARG A 17 16.90 23.13 -23.58
N LEU A 18 17.64 24.13 -23.11
CA LEU A 18 17.62 24.53 -21.69
C LEU A 18 16.24 25.06 -21.31
N ALA A 19 15.63 25.91 -22.15
CA ALA A 19 14.28 26.42 -21.93
C ALA A 19 13.25 25.28 -21.90
N TRP A 20 13.30 24.34 -22.85
CA TRP A 20 12.41 23.18 -22.86
C TRP A 20 12.57 22.31 -21.61
N LYS A 21 13.82 22.07 -21.18
CA LYS A 21 14.11 21.28 -19.98
C LYS A 21 13.64 21.99 -18.71
N PHE A 22 13.71 23.32 -18.67
CA PHE A 22 13.25 24.14 -17.55
C PHE A 22 11.71 24.18 -17.48
N LEU A 23 11.02 24.34 -18.61
CA LEU A 23 9.55 24.24 -18.69
C LEU A 23 9.07 22.84 -18.28
N ALA A 24 9.74 21.79 -18.76
CA ALA A 24 9.44 20.42 -18.35
C ALA A 24 9.68 20.21 -16.84
N GLY A 25 10.75 20.78 -16.29
CA GLY A 25 11.04 20.74 -14.85
C GLY A 25 9.98 21.44 -14.00
N LEU A 26 9.49 22.61 -14.44
CA LEU A 26 8.44 23.34 -13.73
C LEU A 26 7.10 22.59 -13.76
N ALA A 27 6.76 21.96 -14.89
CA ALA A 27 5.58 21.10 -15.01
C ALA A 27 5.69 19.81 -14.15
N GLN A 28 6.89 19.23 -14.07
CA GLN A 28 7.15 18.03 -13.25
C GLN A 28 7.07 18.32 -11.74
N GLY A 29 7.37 19.55 -11.31
CA GLY A 29 7.23 20.00 -9.92
C GLY A 29 5.77 20.06 -9.44
N ALA A 30 4.82 20.40 -10.33
CA ALA A 30 3.39 20.41 -10.00
C ALA A 30 2.73 19.02 -10.12
N THR A 31 3.33 18.10 -10.87
CA THR A 31 2.70 16.81 -11.23
C THR A 31 3.29 15.60 -10.49
N THR A 32 4.35 15.77 -9.69
CA THR A 32 4.85 14.71 -8.81
C THR A 32 3.90 14.54 -7.63
N ARG A 33 2.77 13.85 -7.88
CA ARG A 33 1.99 13.24 -6.80
C ARG A 33 2.91 12.19 -6.18
N PRO A 34 3.22 12.26 -4.88
CA PRO A 34 3.98 11.21 -4.22
C PRO A 34 3.29 9.89 -4.53
N GLN A 35 3.98 9.01 -5.26
CA GLN A 35 3.53 7.65 -5.48
C GLN A 35 3.70 6.94 -4.15
N VAL A 36 2.70 7.06 -3.27
CA VAL A 36 2.60 6.22 -2.09
C VAL A 36 2.51 4.80 -2.63
N PRO A 37 3.53 3.95 -2.43
CA PRO A 37 3.47 2.57 -2.88
C PRO A 37 2.18 1.97 -2.30
N PRO A 38 1.41 1.18 -3.06
CA PRO A 38 0.21 0.57 -2.52
C PRO A 38 0.61 -0.26 -1.29
N THR A 39 0.26 0.23 -0.10
CA THR A 39 0.37 -0.54 1.14
C THR A 39 -0.37 -1.83 0.87
N LYS A 40 0.36 -2.96 0.91
CA LYS A 40 -0.19 -4.31 0.70
C LYS A 40 -1.58 -4.37 1.34
N ALA A 41 -2.60 -4.63 0.54
CA ALA A 41 -3.96 -4.78 1.03
C ALA A 41 -3.99 -6.03 1.93
N VAL A 42 -3.77 -5.81 3.22
CA VAL A 42 -3.85 -6.87 4.22
C VAL A 42 -5.31 -7.27 4.34
N SER A 43 -5.63 -8.52 4.01
CA SER A 43 -6.97 -9.06 4.21
C SER A 43 -7.19 -9.28 5.70
N LEU A 44 -7.89 -8.36 6.37
CA LEU A 44 -8.30 -8.55 7.76
C LEU A 44 -9.50 -9.50 7.81
N VAL A 45 -9.45 -10.45 8.73
CA VAL A 45 -10.56 -11.37 9.05
C VAL A 45 -10.96 -11.16 10.50
N ARG A 46 -12.26 -11.29 10.77
CA ARG A 46 -12.81 -11.16 12.12
C ARG A 46 -12.76 -12.51 12.85
N ASP A 47 -12.23 -12.50 14.05
CA ASP A 47 -12.25 -13.66 14.95
C ASP A 47 -13.68 -13.94 15.45
N PRO A 48 -14.24 -15.15 15.30
CA PRO A 48 -15.59 -15.48 15.76
C PRO A 48 -15.69 -15.69 17.28
N ALA A 49 -14.57 -15.87 17.99
CA ALA A 49 -14.54 -15.91 19.45
C ALA A 49 -14.63 -14.48 20.01
N CYS A 50 -13.59 -13.65 19.85
CA CYS A 50 -13.48 -12.34 20.51
C CYS A 50 -13.93 -11.14 19.65
N GLY A 51 -14.15 -11.31 18.34
CA GLY A 51 -14.56 -10.23 17.45
C GLY A 51 -13.43 -9.31 16.97
N THR A 52 -12.19 -9.58 17.33
CA THR A 52 -11.00 -8.81 16.91
C THR A 52 -10.70 -9.02 15.42
N TYR A 53 -10.31 -7.96 14.72
CA TYR A 53 -9.83 -8.05 13.35
C TYR A 53 -8.32 -8.33 13.32
N ILE A 54 -7.93 -9.36 12.58
CA ILE A 54 -6.55 -9.80 12.46
C ILE A 54 -6.16 -9.99 11.00
N ASP A 55 -4.87 -9.88 10.71
CA ASP A 55 -4.32 -10.24 9.41
C ASP A 55 -4.53 -11.73 9.14
N ARG A 56 -5.24 -12.06 8.05
CA ARG A 56 -5.49 -13.45 7.63
C ARG A 56 -4.20 -14.26 7.52
N SER A 57 -3.08 -13.65 7.13
CA SER A 57 -1.79 -14.33 6.98
C SER A 57 -1.15 -14.76 8.31
N ARG A 58 -1.52 -14.09 9.41
CA ARG A 58 -1.04 -14.42 10.77
C ARG A 58 -2.09 -15.14 11.61
N ALA A 59 -3.29 -15.34 11.08
CA ALA A 59 -4.40 -15.93 11.81
C ALA A 59 -4.23 -17.46 11.98
N ILE A 60 -4.62 -17.96 13.16
CA ILE A 60 -4.68 -19.39 13.43
C ILE A 60 -5.94 -19.95 12.81
N THR A 61 -5.82 -21.01 12.02
CA THR A 61 -6.98 -21.65 11.37
C THR A 61 -7.42 -22.88 12.14
N LEU A 62 -8.74 -23.06 12.27
CA LEU A 62 -9.34 -24.30 12.74
C LEU A 62 -10.48 -24.67 11.81
N ARG A 63 -10.53 -25.95 11.42
CA ARG A 63 -11.71 -26.50 10.75
C ARG A 63 -12.72 -27.00 11.77
N HIS A 64 -13.94 -26.46 11.71
CA HIS A 64 -15.05 -26.88 12.55
C HIS A 64 -16.33 -26.94 11.70
N LYS A 65 -17.07 -28.04 11.77
CA LYS A 65 -18.31 -28.26 10.99
C LYS A 65 -18.18 -28.03 9.47
N GLY A 66 -17.00 -28.30 8.91
CA GLY A 66 -16.74 -28.11 7.48
C GLY A 66 -16.34 -26.69 7.08
N GLU A 67 -16.35 -25.73 8.02
CA GLU A 67 -15.93 -24.35 7.78
C GLU A 67 -14.55 -24.07 8.42
N THR A 68 -13.75 -23.22 7.79
CA THR A 68 -12.45 -22.81 8.33
C THR A 68 -12.61 -21.45 9.01
N HIS A 69 -12.42 -21.43 10.33
CA HIS A 69 -12.46 -20.22 11.12
C HIS A 69 -11.04 -19.72 11.44
N HIS A 70 -10.91 -18.40 11.54
CA HIS A 70 -9.65 -17.70 11.79
C HIS A 70 -9.68 -17.07 13.19
N PHE A 71 -8.64 -17.33 14.00
CA PHE A 71 -8.54 -16.88 15.39
C PHE A 71 -7.29 -16.04 15.62
N CYS A 72 -7.37 -15.11 16.57
CA CYS A 72 -6.27 -14.22 16.94
C CYS A 72 -5.23 -14.91 17.83
N SER A 73 -5.64 -15.90 18.61
CA SER A 73 -4.79 -16.65 19.55
C SER A 73 -5.23 -18.10 19.72
N GLU A 74 -4.34 -18.92 20.28
CA GLU A 74 -4.66 -20.32 20.63
C GLU A 74 -5.74 -20.42 21.71
N ASP A 75 -5.82 -19.44 22.62
CA ASP A 75 -6.88 -19.34 23.61
C ASP A 75 -8.25 -19.16 22.96
N CYS A 76 -8.36 -18.28 21.95
CA CYS A 76 -9.61 -18.04 21.23
C CYS A 76 -10.06 -19.29 20.46
N ARG A 77 -9.11 -20.02 19.85
CA ARG A 77 -9.36 -21.31 19.22
C ARG A 77 -9.89 -22.34 20.23
N THR A 78 -9.23 -22.47 21.37
CA THR A 78 -9.58 -23.46 22.41
C THR A 78 -10.94 -23.13 23.02
N GLY A 79 -11.20 -21.86 23.34
CA GLY A 79 -12.50 -21.38 23.82
C GLY A 79 -13.61 -21.68 22.81
N PHE A 80 -13.36 -21.46 21.51
CA PHE A 80 -14.30 -21.80 20.45
C PHE A 80 -14.58 -23.31 20.37
N GLN A 81 -13.56 -24.16 20.52
CA GLN A 81 -13.72 -25.62 20.58
C GLN A 81 -14.54 -26.07 21.80
N GLN A 82 -14.41 -25.38 22.91
CA GLN A 82 -15.16 -25.63 24.14
C GLN A 82 -16.58 -25.03 24.13
N GLY A 83 -17.00 -24.38 23.03
CA GLY A 83 -18.32 -23.77 22.91
C GLY A 83 -18.47 -22.42 23.62
N GLN A 84 -17.36 -21.80 24.05
CA GLN A 84 -17.36 -20.47 24.62
C GLN A 84 -17.57 -19.43 23.50
N ARG A 85 -18.83 -19.10 23.20
CA ARG A 85 -19.16 -17.92 22.39
C ARG A 85 -18.82 -16.68 23.22
N ALA A 86 -17.81 -15.89 22.83
CA ALA A 86 -17.34 -14.76 23.62
C ALA A 86 -18.25 -13.51 23.53
N THR A 87 -19.56 -13.71 23.63
CA THR A 87 -20.56 -12.65 23.84
C THR A 87 -20.52 -12.01 25.24
N ALA A 88 -19.46 -12.23 26.04
CA ALA A 88 -19.43 -11.87 27.46
C ALA A 88 -18.16 -11.12 27.90
N LYS A 89 -17.63 -10.19 27.08
CA LYS A 89 -16.62 -9.22 27.57
C LYS A 89 -16.97 -7.79 27.13
N GLY A 90 -18.01 -7.28 27.77
CA GLY A 90 -18.52 -5.92 27.64
C GLY A 90 -19.48 -5.63 28.79
N ALA A 91 -18.94 -5.60 30.01
CA ALA A 91 -19.53 -4.98 31.19
C ALA A 91 -18.41 -4.24 31.92
#